data_AF-A0A7X3UQF9-F1
#
_entry.id   AF-A0A7X3UQF9-F1
#
_cell.length_a   1.000
_cell.length_b   1.000
_cell.length_c   1.000
_cell.angle_alpha   90.00
_cell.angle_beta   90.00
_cell.angle_gamma   90.00
#
_symmetry.space_group_name_H-M   'P 1'
#
loop_
_entity.id
_entity.type
_entity.pdbx_description
1 polymer ?
#
loop_
_entity_poly.entity_id
_entity_poly.type
_entity_poly.pdbx_seq_one_letter_code
_entity_poly.pdbx_strand_id
1 'polypeptide(L)' 'MIEYKGYVATVEFDDSVGRFHGRVVNSGSYPIATFEATGLEGIQKEFRHSIDEYIASCKEDGSELVKPLRVAT' A
#
# COMPACT_ATOMS: atom_id res chain seq x y z
N MET A 1 7.25 -8.82 1.75
CA MET A 1 7.02 -7.38 1.48
C MET A 1 6.83 -7.20 -0.01
N ILE A 2 6.01 -6.22 -0.42
CA ILE A 2 5.79 -5.87 -1.83
C ILE A 2 6.09 -4.38 -2.03
N GLU A 3 6.58 -4.03 -3.21
CA GLU A 3 7.05 -2.68 -3.51
C GLU A 3 6.50 -2.14 -4.83
N TYR A 4 6.14 -0.86 -4.84
CA TYR A 4 5.66 -0.16 -6.03
C TYR A 4 5.86 1.35 -5.91
N LYS A 5 6.50 1.97 -6.91
CA LYS A 5 6.82 3.42 -6.93
C LYS A 5 7.54 3.92 -5.67
N GLY A 6 8.36 3.06 -5.06
CA GLY A 6 9.10 3.35 -3.83
C GLY A 6 8.29 3.17 -2.54
N TYR A 7 6.97 2.98 -2.62
CA TYR A 7 6.17 2.57 -1.47
C TYR A 7 6.34 1.08 -1.20
N VAL A 8 6.39 0.73 0.08
CA VAL A 8 6.58 -0.64 0.56
C VAL A 8 5.40 -1.01 1.42
N ALA A 9 4.86 -2.22 1.19
CA ALA A 9 3.78 -2.77 1.99
C ALA A 9 4.13 -4.13 2.61
N THR A 10 3.60 -4.34 3.80
CA THR A 10 3.51 -5.66 4.43
C THR A 10 2.18 -6.30 4.07
N VAL A 11 2.16 -7.63 3.98
CA VAL A 11 0.96 -8.41 3.67
C VAL A 11 0.86 -9.53 4.69
N GLU A 12 -0.31 -9.66 5.31
CA GLU A 12 -0.66 -10.70 6.28
C GLU A 12 -1.90 -11.44 5.77
N PHE A 13 -2.04 -12.73 6.08
CA PHE A 13 -3.23 -13.50 5.76
C PHE A 13 -4.07 -13.67 7.03
N ASP A 14 -5.32 -13.22 6.98
CA ASP A 14 -6.32 -13.45 8.01
C ASP A 14 -7.13 -14.68 7.62
N ASP A 15 -6.93 -15.77 8.37
CA ASP A 15 -7.58 -17.06 8.16
C ASP A 15 -9.04 -17.08 8.61
N SER A 16 -9.44 -16.17 9.51
CA SER A 16 -10.81 -16.05 10.01
C SER A 16 -11.78 -15.54 8.94
N VAL A 17 -11.27 -14.75 7.99
CA VAL A 17 -12.03 -14.20 6.86
C VAL A 17 -11.53 -14.67 5.49
N GLY A 18 -10.42 -15.42 5.44
CA GLY A 18 -9.85 -15.98 4.21
C GLY A 18 -9.32 -14.91 3.26
N ARG A 19 -8.66 -13.87 3.78
CA ARG A 19 -8.18 -12.73 2.99
C ARG A 19 -6.76 -12.33 3.36
N PHE A 20 -6.03 -11.84 2.36
CA PHE A 20 -4.81 -11.08 2.57
C PHE A 20 -5.16 -9.64 2.91
N HIS A 21 -4.50 -9.08 3.92
CA HIS A 21 -4.54 -7.68 4.32
C HIS A 21 -3.17 -7.06 4.08
N GLY A 22 -3.14 -5.98 3.32
CA GLY A 22 -1.95 -5.23 2.98
C GLY A 22 -1.96 -3.83 3.58
N ARG A 23 -0.80 -3.36 4.02
CA ARG A 23 -0.62 -2.02 4.58
C ARG A 23 0.70 -1.40 4.12
N VAL A 24 0.66 -0.15 3.68
CA VAL A 24 1.88 0.64 3.41
C VAL A 24 2.59 0.97 4.72
N VAL A 25 3.88 0.65 4.80
CA VAL A 25 4.66 0.76 6.05
C VAL A 25 5.76 1.81 6.03
N ASN A 26 6.07 2.39 4.87
CA ASN A 26 7.11 3.41 4.74
C ASN A 26 6.57 4.81 4.46
N SER A 27 5.39 5.14 4.97
CA SER A 27 4.73 6.45 4.82
C SER A 27 4.71 7.31 6.09
N GLY A 28 5.59 7.02 7.05
CA GLY A 28 5.63 7.71 8.35
C GLY A 28 4.79 7.01 9.41
N SER A 29 4.21 7.77 10.34
CA SER A 29 3.51 7.21 11.52
C SER A 29 2.21 6.47 11.19
N TYR A 30 1.55 6.82 10.08
CA TYR A 30 0.28 6.24 9.67
C TYR A 30 0.35 5.74 8.22
N PRO A 31 -0.30 4.60 7.91
CA PRO A 31 -0.37 4.11 6.54
C PRO A 31 -1.21 5.05 5.68
N ILE A 32 -0.72 5.38 4.50
CA ILE A 32 -1.49 6.13 3.50
C ILE A 32 -2.52 5.26 2.77
N ALA A 33 -2.36 3.93 2.81
CA ALA A 33 -3.25 2.99 2.18
C ALA A 33 -3.25 1.63 2.89
N THR A 34 -4.43 1.00 2.89
CA THR A 34 -4.68 -0.39 3.26
C THR A 34 -5.53 -1.04 2.18
N PHE A 35 -5.32 -2.31 1.91
CA PHE A 35 -5.96 -3.02 0.80
C PHE A 35 -6.09 -4.50 1.11
N GLU A 36 -7.00 -5.20 0.44
CA GLU A 36 -7.29 -6.62 0.71
C GLU A 36 -7.55 -7.41 -0.57
N ALA A 37 -7.25 -8.70 -0.55
CA ALA A 37 -7.58 -9.60 -1.65
C ALA A 37 -7.65 -11.05 -1.21
N THR A 38 -8.21 -11.92 -2.04
CA THR A 38 -8.31 -13.38 -1.78
C THR A 38 -7.07 -14.16 -2.24
N GLY A 39 -6.09 -13.51 -2.87
CA GLY A 39 -4.94 -14.18 -3.45
C GLY A 39 -3.75 -13.26 -3.70
N LEU A 40 -2.60 -13.87 -4.00
CA LEU A 40 -1.33 -13.16 -4.20
C LEU A 40 -1.34 -12.21 -5.40
N GLU A 41 -1.99 -12.59 -6.51
CA GLU A 41 -2.12 -11.70 -7.66
C GLU A 41 -3.04 -10.52 -7.36
N GLY A 42 -4.17 -10.79 -6.71
CA GLY A 42 -5.11 -9.77 -6.27
C GLY A 42 -4.46 -8.76 -5.33
N ILE A 43 -3.73 -9.22 -4.30
CA ILE A 43 -3.15 -8.30 -3.31
C ILE A 43 -2.07 -7.39 -3.94
N GLN A 44 -1.34 -7.88 -4.94
CA GLN A 44 -0.39 -7.06 -5.69
C GLN A 44 -1.10 -6.03 -6.58
N LYS A 45 -2.22 -6.41 -7.20
CA LYS A 45 -3.03 -5.51 -8.02
C LYS A 45 -3.65 -4.41 -7.16
N GLU A 46 -4.29 -4.78 -6.06
CA GLU A 46 -4.93 -3.82 -5.14
C GLU A 46 -3.89 -2.88 -4.53
N PHE A 47 -2.69 -3.38 -4.18
CA PHE A 47 -1.60 -2.51 -3.72
C PHE A 47 -1.25 -1.43 -4.76
N ARG A 48 -1.02 -1.83 -6.01
CA ARG A 48 -0.66 -0.89 -7.08
C ARG A 48 -1.78 0.12 -7.32
N HIS A 49 -3.02 -0.35 -7.31
CA HIS A 49 -4.20 0.48 -7.49
C HIS A 49 -4.31 1.53 -6.38
N SER A 50 -4.21 1.13 -5.10
CA SER A 50 -4.30 2.07 -3.97
C SER A 50 -3.19 3.11 -3.98
N ILE A 51 -1.97 2.76 -4.40
CA ILE A 51 -0.87 3.73 -4.55
C ILE A 51 -1.11 4.68 -5.71
N ASP A 52 -1.62 4.19 -6.84
CA ASP A 52 -1.92 5.03 -8.00
C ASP A 52 -3.08 6.00 -7.71
N GLU A 53 -4.12 5.54 -7.03
CA GLU A 53 -5.22 6.38 -6.54
C GLU A 53 -4.73 7.44 -5.56
N TYR A 54 -3.88 7.07 -4.59
CA TYR A 54 -3.29 8.03 -3.65
C TYR A 54 -2.48 9.13 -4.37
N ILE A 55 -1.66 8.75 -5.34
CA ILE A 55 -0.87 9.73 -6.10
C ILE A 55 -1.77 10.63 -6.95
N ALA A 56 -2.82 10.06 -7.55
CA ALA A 56 -3.78 10.80 -8.35
C ALA A 56 -4.55 11.81 -7.49
N SER A 57 -5.11 11.39 -6.35
CA SER A 57 -5.86 12.27 -5.45
C SER A 57 -4.99 13.40 -4.91
N CYS A 58 -3.75 13.10 -4.51
CA CYS A 58 -2.83 14.16 -4.08
C CYS A 58 -2.57 15.20 -5.18
N LYS A 59 -2.43 14.75 -6.44
CA LYS A 59 -2.23 15.64 -7.57
C LYS A 59 -3.47 16.47 -7.89
N GLU A 60 -4.66 15.88 -7.80
CA GLU A 60 -5.94 16.57 -8.00
C GLU A 60 -6.19 17.64 -6.94
N ASP A 61 -5.89 17.33 -5.68
CA ASP A 61 -6.06 18.23 -4.54
C ASP A 61 -4.91 19.25 -4.39
N GLY A 62 -3.83 19.11 -5.16
CA GLY A 62 -2.63 19.94 -5.04
C GLY A 62 -1.85 19.71 -3.74
N SER A 63 -2.04 18.56 -3.08
CA SER A 63 -1.35 18.20 -1.85
C SER A 63 0.00 17.52 -2.11
N GLU A 64 0.94 17.65 -1.17
CA GLU A 64 2.25 17.01 -1.29
C GLU A 64 2.14 15.50 -1.04
N LEU A 65 2.79 14.71 -1.91
CA LEU A 65 2.93 13.27 -1.71
C LEU A 65 3.75 12.99 -0.45
N VAL A 66 3.28 12.04 0.35
CA VAL A 66 4.04 11.47 1.45
C VAL A 66 5.19 10.67 0.86
N LYS A 67 6.39 11.22 0.93
CA LYS A 67 7.58 10.60 0.34
C LYS A 67 7.88 9.28 1.04
N PRO A 68 8.07 8.17 0.28
CA PRO A 68 8.42 6.91 0.88
C PRO A 68 9.76 6.99 1.62
N LEU A 69 9.77 6.54 2.88
CA LEU A 69 10.99 6.45 3.67
C LEU A 69 11.82 5.25 3.22
N ARG A 70 13.15 5.38 3.27
CA ARG A 70 14.04 4.22 3.09
C ARG A 70 13.80 3.25 4.24
N VAL A 71 13.43 2.03 3.90
CA VAL A 71 13.42 0.92 4.85
C VAL A 71 14.84 0.36 4.88
N ALA A 72 15.52 0.46 6.02
CA ALA A 72 16.83 -0.18 6.19
C ALA A 72 16.65 -1.70 6.09
N THR A 73 17.41 -2.33 5.19
CA THR A 73 17.37 -3.77 4.90
C THR A 73 18.00 -4.58 6.02
#